data_AF-A0A930ZFS7-F1
#
_entry.id   AF-A0A930ZFS7-F1
#
_cell.length_a   1.000
_cell.length_b   1.000
_cell.length_c   1.000
_cell.angle_alpha   90.00
_cell.angle_beta   90.00
_cell.angle_gamma   90.00
#
_symmetry.space_group_name_H-M   'P 1'
#
loop_
_entity.id
_entity.type
_entity.pdbx_description
1 polymer ?
#
loop_
_entity_poly.entity_id
_entity_poly.type
_entity_poly.pdbx_seq_one_letter_code
_entity_poly.pdbx_strand_id
1 'polypeptide(L)'
;MKRLLALGLVVAGLALAQVPAYPENTAGIGFGFGRGIVLQGSAVLPFSPLGLDTGLDAEVIIPTSFGGADIWALFKADLLPALTLLELPVSVGVGLDARYNTLNSVFGSHIATLATVEIPGGAISGYLGLGYAAGFNLAYGLGGRLYLDPVALEVALSDRYPLKLSLLYLW
;
A
#
# COMPACT_ATOMS: atom_id res chain seq x y z
N MET A 1 36.16 16.84 18.81
CA MET A 1 35.52 17.53 17.67
C MET A 1 35.44 16.64 16.42
N LYS A 2 36.56 16.15 15.87
CA LYS A 2 36.56 15.31 14.64
C LYS A 2 35.69 14.05 14.73
N ARG A 3 35.62 13.40 15.90
CA ARG A 3 34.81 12.19 16.15
C ARG A 3 33.31 12.47 16.16
N LEU A 4 32.88 13.61 16.71
CA LEU A 4 31.46 14.02 16.71
C LEU A 4 30.99 14.40 15.31
N LEU A 5 31.88 15.00 14.51
CA LEU A 5 31.61 15.35 13.13
C LEU A 5 31.55 14.10 12.22
N ALA A 6 32.42 13.12 12.47
CA ALA A 6 32.33 11.81 11.81
C ALA A 6 31.06 11.05 12.21
N LEU A 7 30.69 11.06 13.50
CA LEU A 7 29.42 10.46 13.95
C LEU A 7 28.22 11.16 13.32
N GLY A 8 28.24 12.49 13.24
CA GLY A 8 27.21 13.29 12.57
C GLY A 8 27.11 13.00 11.08
N LEU A 9 28.24 12.83 10.37
CA LEU A 9 28.27 12.44 8.96
C LEU A 9 27.83 10.99 8.74
N VAL A 10 28.11 10.08 9.67
CA VAL A 10 27.62 8.70 9.62
C VAL A 10 26.12 8.64 9.86
N VAL A 11 25.59 9.37 10.85
CA VAL A 11 24.15 9.46 11.11
C VAL A 11 23.43 10.15 9.95
N ALA A 12 23.98 11.25 9.41
CA ALA A 12 23.44 11.91 8.23
C ALA A 12 23.55 11.01 6.98
N GLY A 13 24.64 10.28 6.81
CA GLY A 13 24.82 9.31 5.72
C GLY A 13 23.85 8.14 5.81
N LEU A 14 23.59 7.62 7.01
CA LEU A 14 22.59 6.57 7.25
C LEU A 14 21.16 7.09 7.08
N ALA A 15 20.88 8.33 7.49
CA ALA A 15 19.59 9.00 7.28
C ALA A 15 19.32 9.32 5.80
N LEU A 16 20.37 9.55 4.99
CA LEU A 16 20.28 9.78 3.55
C LEU A 16 20.37 8.49 2.71
N ALA A 17 20.84 7.37 3.30
CA ALA A 17 20.96 6.08 2.63
C ALA A 17 19.66 5.25 2.66
N GLN A 18 18.60 5.75 3.30
CA GLN A 18 17.28 5.14 3.30
C GLN A 18 16.36 5.91 2.34
N VAL A 19 16.55 5.69 1.04
CA VAL A 19 15.42 5.81 0.12
C VAL A 19 14.61 4.53 0.32
N PRO A 20 13.36 4.59 0.79
CA PRO A 20 12.58 3.40 1.04
C PRO A 20 12.42 2.60 -0.25
N ALA A 21 12.37 1.28 -0.11
CA ALA A 21 11.98 0.37 -1.18
C ALA A 21 10.47 0.46 -1.52
N TYR A 22 9.68 1.33 -0.85
CA TYR A 22 8.23 1.51 -1.05
C TYR A 22 7.80 2.97 -1.25
N PRO A 23 6.84 3.24 -2.17
CA PRO A 23 6.94 4.42 -3.02
C PRO A 23 6.21 5.65 -2.47
N GLU A 24 6.67 6.80 -2.96
CA GLU A 24 5.90 7.89 -3.58
C GLU A 24 4.44 7.99 -3.16
N ASN A 25 4.03 9.17 -2.69
CA ASN A 25 2.62 9.42 -2.44
C ASN A 25 1.88 9.29 -3.76
N THR A 26 0.73 8.63 -3.73
CA THR A 26 -0.06 8.42 -4.94
C THR A 26 -1.48 8.90 -4.77
N ALA A 27 -2.07 9.31 -5.87
CA ALA A 27 -3.48 9.58 -6.02
C ALA A 27 -3.89 9.20 -7.42
N GLY A 28 -5.06 8.62 -7.57
CA GLY A 28 -5.49 8.18 -8.86
C GLY A 28 -6.90 7.68 -8.90
N ILE A 29 -7.25 7.23 -10.10
CA ILE A 29 -8.56 6.69 -10.42
C ILE A 29 -8.38 5.37 -11.14
N GLY A 30 -9.27 4.44 -10.85
CA GLY A 30 -9.34 3.16 -11.50
C GLY A 30 -10.75 2.68 -11.73
N PHE A 31 -10.83 1.53 -12.36
CA PHE A 31 -12.08 0.82 -12.60
C PHE A 31 -11.94 -0.62 -12.13
N GLY A 32 -12.75 -0.98 -11.13
CA GLY A 32 -12.90 -2.33 -10.63
C GLY A 32 -13.98 -3.06 -11.42
N PHE A 33 -13.61 -4.13 -12.14
CA PHE A 33 -14.56 -4.92 -12.93
C PHE A 33 -15.63 -5.54 -12.03
N GLY A 34 -16.89 -5.30 -12.36
CA GLY A 34 -18.04 -5.73 -11.55
C GLY A 34 -18.24 -4.94 -10.25
N ARG A 35 -17.46 -3.88 -10.02
CA ARG A 35 -17.47 -3.12 -8.76
C ARG A 35 -17.62 -1.61 -8.95
N GLY A 36 -17.06 -1.02 -10.00
CA GLY A 36 -17.28 0.38 -10.37
C GLY A 36 -16.02 1.25 -10.35
N ILE A 37 -16.21 2.56 -10.18
CA ILE A 37 -15.12 3.54 -10.16
C ILE A 37 -14.40 3.45 -8.83
N VAL A 38 -13.07 3.43 -8.85
CA VAL A 38 -12.22 3.40 -7.65
C VAL A 38 -11.44 4.70 -7.58
N LEU A 39 -11.63 5.47 -6.52
CA LEU A 39 -10.75 6.57 -6.15
C LEU A 39 -9.74 6.02 -5.16
N GLN A 40 -8.46 6.25 -5.38
CA GLN A 40 -7.41 5.68 -4.53
C GLN A 40 -6.27 6.64 -4.28
N GLY A 41 -5.58 6.44 -3.17
CA GLY A 41 -4.33 7.11 -2.89
C GLY A 41 -3.51 6.40 -1.83
N SER A 42 -2.21 6.67 -1.84
CA SER A 42 -1.28 6.23 -0.81
C SER A 42 -0.47 7.41 -0.30
N ALA A 43 -0.14 7.37 0.98
CA ALA A 43 0.76 8.34 1.60
C ALA A 43 1.75 7.63 2.51
N VAL A 44 3.00 8.09 2.48
CA VAL A 44 3.97 7.76 3.52
C VAL A 44 3.62 8.61 4.74
N LEU A 45 3.52 7.97 5.90
CA LEU A 45 3.17 8.68 7.12
C LEU A 45 4.45 9.24 7.77
N PRO A 46 4.41 10.49 8.27
CA PRO A 46 5.58 11.13 8.88
C PRO A 46 5.95 10.55 10.26
N PHE A 47 5.19 9.56 10.73
CA PHE A 47 5.39 8.94 12.02
C PHE A 47 6.03 7.57 11.83
N SER A 48 7.27 7.42 12.27
CA SER A 48 8.02 6.17 12.24
C SER A 48 8.09 5.60 13.66
N PRO A 49 7.01 4.97 14.18
CA PRO A 49 7.06 4.34 15.49
C PRO A 49 8.17 3.30 15.47
N LEU A 50 9.10 3.38 16.44
CA LEU A 50 10.21 2.44 16.57
C LEU A 50 11.23 2.45 15.40
N GLY A 51 11.22 3.48 14.56
CA GLY A 51 12.12 3.54 13.39
C GLY A 51 11.63 2.77 12.17
N LEU A 52 10.34 2.41 12.13
CA LEU A 52 9.72 1.67 11.03
C LEU A 52 9.09 2.61 10.00
N ASP A 53 9.25 2.29 8.71
CA ASP A 53 8.53 2.98 7.64
C ASP A 53 7.04 2.63 7.72
N THR A 54 6.18 3.65 7.72
CA THR A 54 4.74 3.46 7.76
C THR A 54 4.02 4.19 6.64
N GLY A 55 2.86 3.68 6.26
CA GLY A 55 2.07 4.24 5.18
C GLY A 55 0.58 4.04 5.38
N LEU A 56 -0.20 4.78 4.61
CA LEU A 56 -1.64 4.66 4.52
C LEU A 56 -2.03 4.51 3.07
N ASP A 57 -2.73 3.44 2.73
CA ASP A 57 -3.45 3.34 1.47
C ASP A 57 -4.94 3.53 1.75
N ALA A 58 -5.63 4.26 0.89
CA ALA A 58 -7.07 4.46 0.99
C ALA A 58 -7.74 4.26 -0.36
N GLU A 59 -8.93 3.67 -0.34
CA GLU A 59 -9.76 3.50 -1.53
C GLU A 59 -11.22 3.84 -1.23
N VAL A 60 -11.89 4.41 -2.21
CA VAL A 60 -13.34 4.57 -2.25
C VAL A 60 -13.85 3.99 -3.55
N ILE A 61 -14.67 2.95 -3.46
CA ILE A 61 -15.30 2.30 -4.61
C ILE A 61 -16.73 2.82 -4.71
N ILE A 62 -17.05 3.43 -5.84
CA ILE A 62 -18.37 3.95 -6.20
C ILE A 62 -18.98 2.96 -7.21
N PRO A 63 -19.98 2.16 -6.80
CA PRO A 63 -20.66 1.24 -7.69
C PRO A 63 -21.36 1.94 -8.85
N THR A 64 -21.37 1.32 -10.02
CA THR A 64 -22.06 1.83 -11.22
C THR A 64 -23.57 1.90 -11.06
N SER A 65 -24.14 1.21 -10.06
CA SER A 65 -25.54 1.33 -9.66
C SER A 65 -25.83 2.57 -8.80
N PHE A 66 -24.79 3.32 -8.38
CA PHE A 66 -24.88 4.56 -7.61
C PHE A 66 -25.75 4.49 -6.33
N GLY A 67 -25.75 3.33 -5.64
CA GLY A 67 -26.55 3.10 -4.43
C GLY A 67 -25.80 3.23 -3.10
N GLY A 68 -24.49 3.44 -3.12
CA GLY A 68 -23.64 3.50 -1.93
C GLY A 68 -22.16 3.62 -2.29
N ALA A 69 -21.28 3.40 -1.33
CA ALA A 69 -19.84 3.35 -1.51
C ALA A 69 -19.22 2.28 -0.59
N ASP A 70 -18.09 1.73 -1.02
CA ASP A 70 -17.21 0.94 -0.17
C ASP A 70 -15.94 1.74 0.11
N ILE A 71 -15.71 2.04 1.38
CA ILE A 71 -14.56 2.82 1.84
C ILE A 71 -13.57 1.87 2.49
N TRP A 72 -12.29 2.06 2.20
CA TRP A 72 -11.22 1.23 2.69
C TRP A 72 -10.00 2.06 3.09
N ALA A 73 -9.34 1.64 4.15
CA ALA A 73 -8.08 2.19 4.61
C ALA A 73 -7.17 1.05 5.09
N LEU A 74 -5.91 1.06 4.66
CA LEU A 74 -4.88 0.15 5.11
C LEU A 74 -3.71 0.93 5.68
N PHE A 75 -3.54 0.80 6.98
CA PHE A 75 -2.36 1.28 7.69
C PHE A 75 -1.28 0.21 7.60
N LYS A 76 -0.09 0.60 7.15
CA LYS A 76 1.02 -0.31 6.90
C LYS A 76 2.19 0.04 7.81
N ALA A 77 2.85 -0.99 8.32
CA ALA A 77 4.17 -0.88 8.94
C ALA A 77 5.11 -1.86 8.25
N ASP A 78 6.15 -1.34 7.62
CA ASP A 78 7.20 -2.16 7.02
C ASP A 78 8.14 -2.65 8.12
N LEU A 79 8.23 -3.96 8.29
CA LEU A 79 9.02 -4.57 9.34
C LEU A 79 10.43 -4.93 8.86
N LEU A 80 10.55 -5.21 7.56
CA LEU A 80 11.77 -5.70 6.92
C LEU A 80 11.93 -5.00 5.55
N PRO A 81 12.31 -3.71 5.51
CA PRO A 81 12.33 -2.91 4.28
C PRO A 81 13.49 -3.22 3.32
N ALA A 82 14.49 -3.97 3.77
CA ALA A 82 15.77 -4.15 3.06
C ALA A 82 16.12 -5.64 2.84
N LEU A 83 15.13 -6.45 2.45
CA LEU A 83 15.38 -7.82 2.04
C LEU A 83 15.81 -7.86 0.57
N THR A 84 16.45 -8.96 0.17
CA THR A 84 16.80 -9.21 -1.23
C THR A 84 16.47 -10.64 -1.59
N LEU A 85 15.72 -10.84 -2.66
CA LEU A 85 15.35 -12.14 -3.19
C LEU A 85 15.70 -12.19 -4.67
N LEU A 86 16.59 -13.10 -5.09
CA LEU A 86 17.04 -13.20 -6.48
C LEU A 86 17.54 -11.84 -7.02
N GLU A 87 18.32 -11.11 -6.21
CA GLU A 87 18.84 -9.76 -6.50
C GLU A 87 17.79 -8.64 -6.59
N LEU A 88 16.51 -8.95 -6.39
CA LEU A 88 15.44 -7.97 -6.35
C LEU A 88 15.20 -7.45 -4.92
N PRO A 89 15.00 -6.14 -4.73
CA PRO A 89 14.59 -5.59 -3.42
C PRO A 89 13.22 -6.12 -3.02
N VAL A 90 13.10 -6.51 -1.76
CA VAL A 90 11.85 -7.02 -1.17
C VAL A 90 11.60 -6.32 0.16
N SER A 91 10.34 -5.99 0.43
CA SER A 91 9.90 -5.66 1.78
C SER A 91 8.86 -6.64 2.30
N VAL A 92 8.80 -6.75 3.62
CA VAL A 92 7.77 -7.49 4.33
C VAL A 92 7.28 -6.67 5.52
N GLY A 93 5.97 -6.51 5.60
CA GLY A 93 5.33 -5.71 6.63
C GLY A 93 4.07 -6.34 7.18
N VAL A 94 3.41 -5.57 8.03
CA VAL A 94 2.07 -5.86 8.55
C VAL A 94 1.13 -4.70 8.26
N GLY A 95 -0.14 -5.03 8.11
CA GLY A 95 -1.20 -4.11 7.77
C GLY A 95 -2.38 -4.23 8.71
N LEU A 96 -3.00 -3.09 9.02
CA LEU A 96 -4.32 -3.00 9.63
C LEU A 96 -5.28 -2.41 8.61
N ASP A 97 -6.15 -3.27 8.13
CA ASP A 97 -7.19 -3.00 7.16
C ASP A 97 -8.47 -2.61 7.91
N ALA A 98 -9.09 -1.52 7.51
CA ALA A 98 -10.43 -1.11 7.93
C ALA A 98 -11.29 -0.88 6.69
N ARG A 99 -12.52 -1.39 6.72
CA ARG A 99 -13.50 -1.23 5.65
C ARG A 99 -14.88 -0.84 6.16
N TYR A 100 -15.58 -0.06 5.36
CA TYR A 100 -16.95 0.32 5.62
C TYR A 100 -17.79 0.32 4.34
N ASN A 101 -18.82 -0.51 4.30
CA ASN A 101 -19.82 -0.53 3.24
C ASN A 101 -21.01 0.35 3.66
N THR A 102 -21.26 1.43 2.91
CA THR A 102 -22.31 2.40 3.29
C THR A 102 -23.73 1.92 2.98
N LEU A 103 -23.89 0.93 2.09
CA LEU A 103 -25.21 0.43 1.68
C LEU A 103 -25.87 -0.37 2.80
N ASN A 104 -25.07 -1.21 3.48
CA ASN A 104 -25.52 -2.11 4.54
C ASN A 104 -25.00 -1.72 5.93
N SER A 105 -24.29 -0.59 6.03
CA SER A 105 -23.65 -0.10 7.26
C SER A 105 -22.73 -1.14 7.93
N VAL A 106 -22.01 -1.91 7.12
CA VAL A 106 -21.13 -2.97 7.61
C VAL A 106 -19.71 -2.44 7.77
N PHE A 107 -19.22 -2.45 9.00
CA PHE A 107 -17.81 -2.24 9.32
C PHE A 107 -17.07 -3.58 9.35
N GLY A 108 -15.80 -3.56 8.95
CA GLY A 108 -14.90 -4.68 9.17
C GLY A 108 -13.46 -4.26 9.30
N SER A 109 -12.65 -5.15 9.87
CA SER A 109 -11.22 -4.96 10.02
C SER A 109 -10.45 -6.27 9.87
N HIS A 110 -9.22 -6.17 9.35
CA HIS A 110 -8.33 -7.31 9.14
C HIS A 110 -6.93 -6.94 9.58
N ILE A 111 -6.21 -7.93 10.09
CA ILE A 111 -4.77 -7.87 10.25
C ILE A 111 -4.14 -8.68 9.11
N ALA A 112 -3.21 -8.07 8.40
CA ALA A 112 -2.61 -8.65 7.21
C ALA A 112 -1.08 -8.67 7.31
N THR A 113 -0.47 -9.66 6.69
CA THR A 113 0.92 -9.58 6.27
C THR A 113 0.98 -8.97 4.87
N LEU A 114 2.00 -8.17 4.63
CA LEU A 114 2.24 -7.45 3.39
C LEU A 114 3.61 -7.88 2.87
N ALA A 115 3.74 -8.06 1.57
CA ALA A 115 5.02 -8.26 0.95
C ALA A 115 5.01 -7.59 -0.41
N THR A 116 6.12 -6.97 -0.78
CA THR A 116 6.24 -6.41 -2.11
C THR A 116 7.65 -6.62 -2.63
N VAL A 117 7.74 -6.83 -3.93
CA VAL A 117 8.99 -7.06 -4.66
C VAL A 117 9.11 -5.96 -5.70
N GLU A 118 10.22 -5.22 -5.65
CA GLU A 118 10.57 -4.23 -6.67
C GLU A 118 11.22 -4.94 -7.86
N ILE A 119 10.75 -4.62 -9.06
CA ILE A 119 11.25 -5.13 -10.34
C ILE A 119 11.72 -3.96 -11.21
N PRO A 120 12.57 -4.18 -12.22
CA PRO A 120 12.96 -3.11 -13.13
C PRO A 120 11.74 -2.41 -13.75
N GLY A 121 11.54 -1.14 -13.41
CA GLY A 121 10.43 -0.31 -13.89
C GLY A 121 9.09 -0.52 -13.19
N GLY A 122 9.02 -1.24 -12.07
CA GLY A 122 7.74 -1.53 -11.42
C GLY A 122 7.83 -2.24 -10.08
N ALA A 123 6.68 -2.65 -9.55
CA ALA A 123 6.59 -3.42 -8.32
C ALA A 123 5.46 -4.46 -8.39
N ILE A 124 5.63 -5.58 -7.68
CA ILE A 124 4.58 -6.58 -7.45
C ILE A 124 4.33 -6.69 -5.95
N SER A 125 3.14 -6.26 -5.52
CA SER A 125 2.72 -6.20 -4.12
C SER A 125 1.64 -7.21 -3.81
N GLY A 126 1.61 -7.70 -2.58
CA GLY A 126 0.56 -8.56 -2.11
C GLY A 126 0.28 -8.39 -0.63
N TYR A 127 -0.94 -8.74 -0.25
CA TYR A 127 -1.32 -8.89 1.14
C TYR A 127 -2.20 -10.11 1.35
N LEU A 128 -2.09 -10.68 2.55
CA LEU A 128 -2.95 -11.75 3.02
C LEU A 128 -3.26 -11.49 4.49
N GLY A 129 -4.54 -11.49 4.84
CA GLY A 129 -4.99 -11.16 6.17
C GLY A 129 -6.26 -11.87 6.57
N LEU A 130 -6.49 -11.88 7.87
CA LEU A 130 -7.68 -12.46 8.49
C LEU A 130 -8.35 -11.40 9.35
N GLY A 131 -9.66 -11.47 9.42
CA GLY A 131 -10.42 -10.50 10.18
C GLY A 131 -11.90 -10.80 10.21
N TYR A 132 -12.65 -9.73 10.42
CA TYR A 132 -14.09 -9.79 10.58
C TYR A 132 -14.76 -8.66 9.82
N ALA A 133 -15.70 -8.99 8.93
CA ALA A 133 -16.63 -8.04 8.32
C ALA A 133 -17.95 -8.75 8.04
N ALA A 134 -18.96 -8.52 8.89
CA ALA A 134 -20.20 -9.30 8.92
C ALA A 134 -19.98 -10.83 9.03
N GLY A 135 -18.86 -11.25 9.62
CA GLY A 135 -18.41 -12.64 9.70
C GLY A 135 -16.89 -12.75 9.57
N PHE A 136 -16.33 -13.90 9.97
CA PHE A 136 -14.92 -14.18 9.74
C PHE A 136 -14.63 -14.33 8.25
N ASN A 137 -13.59 -13.67 7.78
CA ASN A 137 -13.23 -13.63 6.37
C ASN A 137 -11.73 -13.54 6.16
N LEU A 138 -11.33 -13.94 4.95
CA LEU A 138 -9.98 -13.77 4.43
C LEU A 138 -9.95 -12.47 3.61
N ALA A 139 -9.01 -11.59 3.94
CA ALA A 139 -8.67 -10.43 3.12
C ALA A 139 -7.42 -10.76 2.31
N TYR A 140 -7.42 -10.45 1.02
CA TYR A 140 -6.27 -10.71 0.17
C TYR A 140 -6.20 -9.72 -0.98
N GLY A 141 -5.00 -9.48 -1.48
CA GLY A 141 -4.83 -8.74 -2.71
C GLY A 141 -3.46 -8.98 -3.32
N LEU A 142 -3.40 -8.80 -4.63
CA LEU A 142 -2.18 -8.83 -5.43
C LEU A 142 -2.24 -7.67 -6.41
N GLY A 143 -1.18 -6.88 -6.47
CA GLY A 143 -1.04 -5.71 -7.32
C GLY A 143 0.25 -5.76 -8.12
N GLY A 144 0.19 -5.29 -9.35
CA GLY A 144 1.35 -4.99 -10.19
C GLY A 144 1.30 -3.54 -10.59
N ARG A 145 2.41 -2.82 -10.42
CA ARG A 145 2.55 -1.42 -10.80
C ARG A 145 3.69 -1.26 -11.81
N LEU A 146 3.43 -0.54 -12.88
CA LEU A 146 4.42 -0.11 -13.86
C LEU A 146 4.65 1.39 -13.72
N TYR A 147 5.87 1.80 -13.43
CA TYR A 147 6.27 3.19 -13.26
C TYR A 147 6.61 3.83 -14.61
N LEU A 148 5.98 4.96 -14.90
CA LEU A 148 6.10 5.73 -16.14
C LEU A 148 6.42 7.22 -15.89
N ASP A 149 6.79 7.58 -14.65
CA ASP A 149 7.16 8.93 -14.14
C ASP A 149 6.60 10.16 -14.90
N PRO A 150 5.67 10.94 -14.31
CA PRO A 150 5.22 10.93 -12.92
C PRO A 150 3.95 10.10 -12.71
N VAL A 151 3.72 9.13 -13.58
CA VAL A 151 2.48 8.35 -13.61
C VAL A 151 2.82 6.88 -13.44
N ALA A 152 1.91 6.12 -12.84
CA ALA A 152 1.98 4.67 -12.84
C ALA A 152 0.68 4.04 -13.36
N LEU A 153 0.83 2.91 -14.04
CA LEU A 153 -0.26 2.01 -14.34
C LEU A 153 -0.31 0.92 -13.28
N GLU A 154 -1.48 0.67 -12.72
CA GLU A 154 -1.68 -0.37 -11.72
C GLU A 154 -2.73 -1.38 -12.20
N VAL A 155 -2.41 -2.66 -12.04
CA VAL A 155 -3.33 -3.77 -12.19
C VAL A 155 -3.42 -4.47 -10.85
N ALA A 156 -4.62 -4.69 -10.32
CA ALA A 156 -4.77 -5.38 -9.05
C ALA A 156 -5.97 -6.32 -9.02
N LEU A 157 -5.90 -7.33 -8.16
CA LEU A 157 -7.01 -8.21 -7.79
C LEU A 157 -7.08 -8.28 -6.26
N SER A 158 -8.27 -8.44 -5.72
CA SER A 158 -8.45 -8.56 -4.26
C SER A 158 -9.79 -9.20 -3.90
N ASP A 159 -10.00 -9.40 -2.60
CA ASP A 159 -11.32 -9.72 -2.04
C ASP A 159 -12.38 -8.63 -2.30
N ARG A 160 -11.97 -7.43 -2.75
CA ARG A 160 -12.86 -6.31 -3.08
C ARG A 160 -13.26 -6.27 -4.55
N TYR A 161 -12.44 -6.78 -5.46
CA TYR A 161 -12.70 -6.77 -6.90
C TYR A 161 -11.92 -7.89 -7.61
N PRO A 162 -12.51 -8.55 -8.61
CA PRO A 162 -11.82 -9.60 -9.36
C PRO A 162 -10.63 -9.04 -10.17
N LEU A 163 -10.75 -7.80 -10.64
CA LEU A 163 -9.71 -7.08 -11.37
C LEU A 163 -9.96 -5.57 -11.24
N LYS A 164 -8.89 -4.79 -11.07
CA LYS A 164 -8.86 -3.33 -11.09
C LYS A 164 -7.75 -2.88 -12.04
N LEU A 165 -8.06 -1.88 -12.86
CA LEU A 165 -7.08 -1.13 -13.65
C LEU A 165 -7.10 0.32 -13.20
N SER A 166 -5.94 0.89 -12.87
CA SER A 166 -5.84 2.26 -12.37
C SER A 166 -4.72 3.05 -13.03
N LEU A 167 -4.92 4.36 -13.08
CA LEU A 167 -3.91 5.36 -13.40
C LEU A 167 -3.61 6.16 -12.14
N LEU A 168 -2.33 6.23 -11.77
CA LEU A 168 -1.85 6.88 -10.56
C LEU A 168 -0.91 8.02 -10.91
N TYR A 169 -1.05 9.16 -10.27
CA TYR A 169 -0.04 10.21 -10.21
C TYR A 169 0.84 9.99 -8.99
N LEU A 170 2.15 10.22 -9.14
CA LEU A 170 3.19 9.98 -8.14
C LEU A 170 3.82 11.31 -7.69
N TRP A 171 4.05 11.51 -6.39
CA TRP A 171 4.77 12.67 -5.84
C TRP A 171 5.42 12.47 -4.46
#